data_AF-A0A530BH67-F1
#
_entry.id   AF-A0A530BH67-F1
#
_cell.length_a   1.000
_cell.length_b   1.000
_cell.length_c   1.000
_cell.angle_alpha   90.00
_cell.angle_beta   90.00
_cell.angle_gamma   90.00
#
_symmetry.space_group_name_H-M   'P 1'
#
loop_
_entity.id
_entity.type
_entity.pdbx_description
1 polymer ?
#
loop_
_entity_poly.entity_id
_entity_poly.type
_entity_poly.pdbx_seq_one_letter_code
_entity_poly.pdbx_strand_id
1 'polypeptide(L)'
;LTDEGEIGLIRKLAEYPRLIESAALALEPHRLAFYLYDLASSFHAHWNRGTDNPDLRFVKVNDPQLTYARLGLVQAVSDVLTSGLTLIGADAPTEMR
;
A
#
# COMPACT_ATOMS: atom_id res chain seq x y z
N LEU A 1 2.56 6.52 13.59
CA LEU A 1 2.45 7.04 12.21
C LEU A 1 1.63 8.31 12.27
N THR A 2 2.18 9.42 11.82
CA THR A 2 1.58 10.76 11.98
C THR A 2 1.77 11.64 10.76
N ASP A 3 2.66 11.27 9.83
CA ASP A 3 2.83 12.00 8.58
C ASP A 3 1.61 11.82 7.67
N GLU A 4 1.23 12.87 6.95
CA GLU A 4 0.03 12.85 6.09
C GLU A 4 0.09 11.77 5.00
N GLY A 5 1.28 11.42 4.51
CA GLY A 5 1.47 10.34 3.55
C GLY A 5 1.24 8.97 4.17
N GLU A 6 1.72 8.74 5.39
CA GLU A 6 1.46 7.50 6.15
C GLU A 6 -0.04 7.35 6.42
N ILE A 7 -0.69 8.41 6.89
CA ILE A 7 -2.14 8.43 7.16
C ILE A 7 -2.94 8.26 5.87
N GLY A 8 -2.50 8.86 4.77
CA GLY A 8 -3.10 8.69 3.44
C GLY A 8 -3.07 7.23 2.97
N LEU A 9 -1.94 6.55 3.15
CA LEU A 9 -1.81 5.12 2.85
C LEU A 9 -2.75 4.28 3.73
N ILE A 10 -2.79 4.56 5.05
CA ILE A 10 -3.70 3.86 5.98
C ILE A 10 -5.16 3.99 5.54
N ARG A 11 -5.60 5.19 5.16
CA ARG A 11 -6.96 5.43 4.67
C ARG A 11 -7.25 4.63 3.41
N LYS A 12 -6.33 4.66 2.45
CA LYS A 12 -6.46 3.93 1.19
C LYS A 12 -6.54 2.42 1.40
N LEU A 13 -5.72 1.87 2.29
CA LEU A 13 -5.79 0.46 2.67
C LEU A 13 -7.15 0.10 3.30
N ALA A 14 -7.71 0.98 4.14
CA ALA A 14 -9.01 0.77 4.76
C ALA A 14 -10.20 0.79 3.78
N GLU A 15 -10.02 1.37 2.58
CA GLU A 15 -11.04 1.37 1.52
C GLU A 15 -11.16 0.01 0.81
N TYR A 16 -10.11 -0.82 0.85
CA TYR A 16 -10.01 -2.05 0.07
C TYR A 16 -11.22 -2.99 0.22
N PRO A 17 -11.71 -3.33 1.43
CA PRO A 17 -12.82 -4.28 1.56
C PRO A 17 -14.12 -3.78 0.90
N ARG A 18 -14.43 -2.49 1.08
CA ARG A 18 -15.64 -1.88 0.49
C ARG A 18 -15.51 -1.73 -1.02
N LEU A 19 -14.32 -1.42 -1.51
CA LEU A 19 -14.05 -1.39 -2.94
C LEU A 19 -14.33 -2.77 -3.57
N ILE A 20 -13.80 -3.85 -2.98
CA ILE A 20 -14.04 -5.22 -3.45
C ILE A 20 -15.53 -5.54 -3.51
N GLU A 21 -16.25 -5.27 -2.42
CA GLU A 21 -17.71 -5.50 -2.36
C GLU A 21 -18.44 -4.73 -3.46
N SER A 22 -18.15 -3.43 -3.61
CA SER A 22 -18.81 -2.59 -4.61
C SER A 22 -18.49 -3.00 -6.05
N ALA A 23 -17.25 -3.42 -6.32
CA ALA A 23 -16.82 -3.87 -7.64
C ALA A 23 -17.47 -5.21 -8.00
N ALA A 24 -17.60 -6.12 -7.04
CA ALA A 24 -18.28 -7.40 -7.22
C ALA A 24 -19.78 -7.21 -7.49
N LEU A 25 -20.47 -6.38 -6.69
CA LEU A 25 -21.90 -6.09 -6.87
C LEU A 25 -22.22 -5.42 -8.22
N ALA A 26 -21.34 -4.53 -8.67
CA ALA A 26 -21.49 -3.84 -9.95
C ALA A 26 -21.03 -4.67 -11.17
N LEU A 27 -20.37 -5.82 -10.96
CA LEU A 27 -19.69 -6.59 -12.01
C LEU A 27 -18.62 -5.77 -12.76
N GLU A 28 -17.88 -4.94 -12.03
CA GLU A 28 -16.90 -3.99 -12.55
C GLU A 28 -15.48 -4.26 -12.02
N PRO A 29 -14.81 -5.36 -12.45
CA PRO A 29 -13.49 -5.75 -11.93
C PRO A 29 -12.38 -4.74 -12.20
N HIS A 30 -12.53 -3.87 -13.21
CA HIS A 30 -11.58 -2.81 -13.53
C HIS A 30 -11.36 -1.83 -12.37
N ARG A 31 -12.35 -1.64 -11.49
CA ARG A 31 -12.23 -0.80 -10.29
C ARG A 31 -11.12 -1.28 -9.36
N LEU A 32 -10.97 -2.60 -9.23
CA LEU A 32 -9.88 -3.20 -8.45
C LEU A 32 -8.53 -2.90 -9.11
N ALA A 33 -8.41 -3.07 -10.42
CA ALA A 33 -7.16 -2.76 -11.13
C ALA A 33 -6.72 -1.30 -10.94
N PHE A 34 -7.66 -0.35 -11.08
CA PHE A 34 -7.37 1.07 -10.84
C PHE A 34 -6.98 1.35 -9.39
N TYR A 35 -7.68 0.77 -8.41
CA TYR A 35 -7.31 0.92 -7.01
C TYR A 35 -5.90 0.39 -6.71
N LEU A 36 -5.51 -0.76 -7.26
CA LEU A 36 -4.19 -1.34 -7.03
C LEU A 36 -3.10 -0.47 -7.64
N TYR A 37 -3.31 0.03 -8.86
CA TYR A 37 -2.41 1.00 -9.49
C TYR A 37 -2.25 2.26 -8.63
N ASP A 38 -3.36 2.78 -8.14
CA ASP A 38 -3.40 3.97 -7.31
C ASP A 38 -2.72 3.73 -5.96
N LEU A 39 -2.92 2.58 -5.32
CA LEU A 39 -2.27 2.21 -4.06
C LEU A 39 -0.75 2.10 -4.24
N ALA A 40 -0.30 1.40 -5.28
CA ALA A 40 1.11 1.28 -5.62
C ALA A 40 1.75 2.66 -5.88
N SER A 41 1.06 3.52 -6.62
CA SER A 41 1.50 4.89 -6.91
C SER A 41 1.63 5.72 -5.64
N SER A 42 0.64 5.68 -4.74
CA SER A 42 0.70 6.38 -3.46
C SER A 42 1.83 5.86 -2.56
N PHE A 43 2.06 4.55 -2.55
CA PHE A 43 3.14 3.94 -1.79
C PHE A 43 4.51 4.37 -2.33
N HIS A 44 4.70 4.32 -3.65
CA HIS A 44 5.93 4.77 -4.29
C HIS A 44 6.21 6.26 -4.05
N ALA A 45 5.17 7.10 -4.13
CA ALA A 45 5.29 8.52 -3.81
C ALA A 45 5.73 8.74 -2.35
N HIS A 46 5.14 8.02 -1.39
CA HIS A 46 5.55 8.11 0.01
C HIS A 46 6.98 7.62 0.24
N TRP A 47 7.38 6.52 -0.43
CA TRP A 47 8.75 6.01 -0.39
C TRP A 47 9.78 7.06 -0.82
N ASN A 48 9.53 7.75 -1.93
CA ASN A 48 10.45 8.74 -2.45
C ASN A 48 10.62 9.95 -1.50
N ARG A 49 9.64 10.27 -0.66
CA ARG A 49 9.77 11.35 0.34
C ARG A 49 10.87 11.07 1.37
N GLY A 50 11.25 9.81 1.59
CA GLY A 50 12.39 9.42 2.44
C GLY A 50 13.77 9.81 1.88
N THR A 51 13.84 10.16 0.60
CA THR A 51 15.04 10.71 -0.05
C THR A 51 15.25 12.16 0.39
N ASP A 52 14.21 12.99 0.29
CA ASP A 52 14.26 14.42 0.62
C ASP A 52 14.21 14.66 2.13
N ASN A 53 13.41 13.87 2.84
CA ASN A 53 13.28 13.92 4.28
C ASN A 53 13.67 12.57 4.91
N PRO A 54 14.91 12.43 5.43
CA PRO A 54 15.38 11.21 6.08
C PRO A 54 14.51 10.75 7.26
N ASP A 55 13.75 11.64 7.90
CA ASP A 55 12.84 11.26 8.99
C ASP A 55 11.64 10.45 8.51
N LEU A 56 11.37 10.41 7.21
CA LEU A 56 10.31 9.60 6.58
C LEU A 56 10.81 8.25 6.06
N ARG A 57 12.10 7.93 6.20
CA ARG A 57 12.61 6.60 5.83
C ARG A 57 11.94 5.51 6.66
N PHE A 58 11.60 4.40 6.00
CA PHE A 58 10.93 3.27 6.65
C PHE A 58 11.74 2.66 7.80
N VAL A 59 13.06 2.62 7.66
CA VAL A 59 13.97 2.10 8.68
C VAL A 59 14.76 3.25 9.31
N LYS A 60 14.62 3.40 10.63
CA LYS A 60 15.37 4.37 11.45
C LYS A 60 16.19 3.63 12.50
N VAL A 61 17.51 3.68 12.38
CA VAL A 61 18.45 3.00 13.29
C VAL A 61 18.22 3.42 14.75
N ASN A 62 17.91 4.70 14.98
CA ASN A 62 17.75 5.27 16.32
C ASN A 62 16.29 5.27 16.82
N ASP A 63 15.36 4.72 16.05
CA ASP A 63 13.94 4.64 16.44
C ASP A 63 13.32 3.30 15.99
N PRO A 64 13.53 2.22 16.77
CA PRO A 64 12.99 0.90 16.46
C PRO A 64 11.47 0.85 16.48
N GLN A 65 10.81 1.60 17.37
CA GLN A 65 9.34 1.60 17.46
C GLN A 65 8.71 2.18 16.20
N LEU A 66 9.22 3.32 15.71
CA LEU A 66 8.75 3.89 14.46
C LEU A 66 9.08 2.99 13.26
N THR A 67 10.24 2.34 13.27
CA THR A 67 10.62 1.35 12.25
C THR A 67 9.60 0.21 12.19
N TYR A 68 9.25 -0.40 13.31
CA TYR A 68 8.26 -1.48 13.33
C TYR A 68 6.88 -1.01 12.85
N ALA A 69 6.44 0.18 13.25
CA ALA A 69 5.18 0.74 12.78
C ALA A 69 5.17 0.94 11.26
N ARG A 70 6.27 1.42 10.68
CA ARG A 70 6.41 1.64 9.22
C ARG A 70 6.53 0.34 8.44
N LEU A 71 7.25 -0.66 8.96
CA LEU A 71 7.29 -1.99 8.36
C LEU A 71 5.93 -2.67 8.38
N GLY A 72 5.13 -2.48 9.44
CA GLY A 72 3.73 -2.91 9.47
C GLY A 72 2.89 -2.28 8.36
N LEU A 73 3.10 -0.98 8.06
CA LEU A 73 2.46 -0.32 6.93
C LEU A 73 2.89 -0.92 5.58
N VAL A 74 4.19 -1.18 5.39
CA VAL A 74 4.71 -1.85 4.18
C VAL A 74 4.07 -3.22 3.99
N GLN A 75 4.00 -4.02 5.07
CA GLN A 75 3.38 -5.34 5.02
C GLN A 75 1.90 -5.25 4.62
N ALA A 76 1.15 -4.32 5.20
CA ALA A 76 -0.26 -4.13 4.85
C ALA A 76 -0.46 -3.73 3.37
N VAL A 77 0.42 -2.89 2.82
CA VAL A 77 0.42 -2.58 1.37
C VAL A 77 0.71 -3.83 0.55
N SER A 78 1.72 -4.60 0.93
CA SER A 78 2.08 -5.86 0.25
C SER A 78 0.90 -6.84 0.25
N ASP A 79 0.25 -7.05 1.40
CA ASP A 79 -0.86 -7.98 1.55
C ASP A 79 -2.04 -7.61 0.64
N VAL A 80 -2.38 -6.31 0.58
CA VAL A 80 -3.46 -5.80 -0.29
C VAL A 80 -3.09 -5.93 -1.77
N LEU A 81 -1.86 -5.61 -2.15
CA LEU A 81 -1.41 -5.77 -3.53
C LEU A 81 -1.42 -7.23 -3.97
N THR A 82 -0.86 -8.13 -3.17
CA THR A 82 -0.86 -9.59 -3.44
C THR A 82 -2.29 -10.14 -3.52
N SER A 83 -3.14 -9.79 -2.55
CA SER A 83 -4.56 -10.19 -2.56
C SER A 83 -5.29 -9.68 -3.81
N GLY A 84 -5.13 -8.41 -4.15
CA GLY A 84 -5.80 -7.80 -5.30
C GLY A 84 -5.32 -8.34 -6.65
N LEU A 85 -4.01 -8.52 -6.82
CA LEU A 85 -3.42 -9.10 -8.04
C LEU A 85 -3.90 -10.54 -8.25
N THR A 86 -3.96 -11.32 -7.18
CA THR A 86 -4.51 -12.69 -7.21
C THR A 86 -5.96 -12.71 -7.70
N LEU A 87 -6.80 -11.77 -7.23
CA LEU A 87 -8.21 -11.69 -7.62
C LEU A 87 -8.41 -11.32 -9.10
N ILE A 88 -7.50 -10.56 -9.71
CA ILE A 88 -7.57 -10.21 -11.13
C ILE A 88 -6.83 -11.21 -12.04
N GLY A 89 -6.27 -12.29 -11.47
CA GLY A 89 -5.56 -13.33 -12.20
C GLY A 89 -4.14 -12.93 -12.65
N ALA A 90 -3.52 -11.98 -11.95
CA ALA A 90 -2.14 -11.57 -12.17
C ALA A 90 -1.20 -12.16 -11.11
N ASP A 91 0.00 -12.55 -11.52
CA ASP A 91 1.03 -12.99 -10.58
C ASP A 91 1.54 -11.82 -9.73
N ALA A 92 1.76 -12.10 -8.45
CA ALA A 92 2.39 -11.18 -7.49
C ALA A 92 3.73 -11.77 -7.05
N PRO A 93 4.81 -11.58 -7.84
CA PRO A 93 6.10 -12.20 -7.53
C PRO A 93 6.70 -11.61 -6.25
N THR A 94 7.42 -12.43 -5.49
CA THR A 94 8.16 -11.98 -4.29
C THR A 94 9.37 -11.13 -4.64
N GLU A 95 9.90 -11.23 -5.86
CA GLU A 95 11.05 -10.48 -6.37
C GLU A 95 10.87 -10.28 -7.89
N MET A 96 11.09 -9.06 -8.40
CA MET A 96 11.18 -8.81 -9.84
C MET A 96 12.60 -9.12 -10.31
N ARG A 97 12.77 -10.12 -11.18
CA ARG A 97 14.03 -10.49 -11.83
C ARG A 97 14.05 -10.09 -13.30
#